data_AF-A0A2E9V675-F1
#
_entry.id   AF-A0A2E9V675-F1
#
_cell.length_a   1.000
_cell.length_b   1.000
_cell.length_c   1.000
_cell.angle_alpha   90.00
_cell.angle_beta   90.00
_cell.angle_gamma   90.00
#
_symmetry.space_group_name_H-M   'P 1'
#
loop_
_entity.id
_entity.type
_entity.pdbx_description
1 polymer ?
#
loop_
_entity_poly.entity_id
_entity_poly.type
_entity_poly.pdbx_seq_one_letter_code
_entity_poly.pdbx_strand_id
1 'polypeptide(L)'
;MMIARLISASIGLVLLSSAFRWTLDPESAAAGLAMALVEGPGDTTMGMNTQIGDFTAFFFTAGLMACIGAYKNQHVWLYTTLSLLGSAAFFRIYAGLVHGADLLIKAIAIEVIVSLFLVLSIYLMKKSDS
;
A
#
# COMPACT_ATOMS: atom_id res chain seq x y z
N MET A 1 14.29 10.70 -16.40
CA MET A 1 14.79 9.67 -15.47
C MET A 1 14.69 10.08 -13.99
N MET A 2 15.31 11.17 -13.52
CA MET A 2 15.32 11.56 -12.09
C MET A 2 13.93 11.70 -11.45
N ILE A 3 12.98 12.33 -12.14
CA ILE A 3 11.62 12.56 -11.62
C ILE A 3 10.89 11.24 -11.35
N ALA A 4 10.97 10.26 -12.26
CA ALA A 4 10.31 8.96 -12.09
C ALA A 4 10.84 8.20 -10.87
N ARG A 5 12.16 8.23 -10.68
CA ARG A 5 12.83 7.63 -9.52
C ARG A 5 12.42 8.32 -8.24
N LEU A 6 12.34 9.66 -8.24
CA LEU A 6 11.91 10.44 -7.07
C LEU A 6 10.48 10.09 -6.67
N ILE A 7 9.54 10.05 -7.62
CA ILE A 7 8.14 9.63 -7.38
C ILE A 7 8.11 8.25 -6.74
N SER A 8 8.80 7.28 -7.34
CA SER A 8 8.82 5.90 -6.86
C SER A 8 9.47 5.77 -5.47
N ALA A 9 10.58 6.48 -5.22
CA ALA A 9 11.26 6.46 -3.94
C ALA A 9 10.39 7.08 -2.83
N SER A 10 9.74 8.22 -3.10
CA SER A 10 8.83 8.85 -2.15
C SER A 10 7.68 7.94 -1.77
N ILE A 11 7.04 7.29 -2.75
CA ILE A 11 5.97 6.32 -2.50
C ILE A 11 6.51 5.15 -1.67
N GLY A 12 7.66 4.59 -2.06
CA GLY A 12 8.28 3.46 -1.37
C GLY A 12 8.57 3.76 0.11
N LEU A 13 9.15 4.93 0.39
CA LEU A 13 9.48 5.35 1.75
C LEU A 13 8.24 5.57 2.64
N VAL A 14 7.16 6.14 2.09
CA VAL A 14 5.89 6.32 2.83
C VAL A 14 5.23 4.97 3.15
N LEU A 15 5.32 4.00 2.22
CA LEU A 15 4.79 2.66 2.47
C LEU A 15 5.65 1.90 3.50
N LEU A 16 6.98 2.02 3.42
CA LEU A 16 7.87 1.41 4.42
C LEU A 16 7.70 2.03 5.81
N SER A 17 7.46 3.34 5.90
CA SER A 17 7.16 3.97 7.20
C SER A 17 5.82 3.48 7.76
N SER A 18 4.84 3.20 6.91
CA SER A 18 3.57 2.58 7.32
C SER A 18 3.79 1.15 7.83
N ALA A 19 4.60 0.35 7.16
CA ALA A 19 4.98 -0.99 7.63
C ALA A 19 5.68 -0.94 8.98
N PHE A 20 6.63 -0.01 9.15
CA PHE A 20 7.33 0.18 10.42
C PHE A 20 6.38 0.58 11.56
N ARG A 21 5.38 1.43 11.27
CA ARG A 21 4.35 1.80 12.23
C ARG A 21 3.50 0.60 12.64
N TRP A 22 3.10 -0.25 11.69
CA TRP A 22 2.38 -1.49 12.01
C TRP A 22 3.21 -2.44 12.90
N THR A 23 4.54 -2.46 12.75
CA THR A 23 5.42 -3.27 13.61
C THR A 23 5.56 -2.71 15.03
N LEU A 24 5.64 -1.37 15.20
CA LEU A 24 5.94 -0.75 16.49
C LEU A 24 4.71 -0.29 17.28
N ASP A 25 3.70 0.21 16.58
CA ASP A 25 2.50 0.81 17.15
C ASP A 25 1.29 0.48 16.24
N PRO A 26 0.84 -0.80 16.27
CA PRO A 26 -0.24 -1.28 15.42
C PRO A 26 -1.58 -0.62 15.74
N GLU A 27 -1.81 -0.17 16.98
CA GLU A 27 -3.04 0.52 17.38
C GLU A 27 -3.17 1.86 16.64
N SER A 28 -2.13 2.69 16.66
CA SER A 28 -2.13 3.94 15.91
C SER A 28 -2.13 3.73 14.40
N ALA A 29 -1.50 2.65 13.91
CA ALA A 29 -1.50 2.30 12.49
C ALA A 29 -2.91 1.93 12.00
N ALA A 30 -3.62 1.10 12.77
CA ALA A 30 -5.01 0.73 12.55
C ALA A 30 -5.92 1.97 12.56
N ALA A 31 -5.78 2.85 13.56
CA ALA A 31 -6.56 4.09 13.66
C ALA A 31 -6.38 5.00 12.43
N GLY A 32 -5.18 5.05 11.86
CA GLY A 32 -4.89 5.79 10.63
C GLY A 32 -5.67 5.29 9.39
N LEU A 33 -6.15 4.05 9.44
CA LEU A 33 -7.00 3.44 8.42
C LEU A 33 -8.47 3.32 8.87
N ALA A 34 -8.86 4.11 9.87
CA ALA A 34 -10.20 4.10 10.47
C ALA A 34 -10.65 2.71 10.95
N MET A 35 -9.72 1.90 11.45
CA MET A 35 -9.99 0.58 12.04
C MET A 35 -9.44 0.50 13.46
N ALA A 36 -10.03 -0.37 14.26
CA ALA A 36 -9.46 -0.82 15.53
C ALA A 36 -8.69 -2.14 15.32
N LEU A 37 -7.94 -2.58 16.33
CA LEU A 37 -7.36 -3.92 16.33
C LEU A 37 -8.46 -4.96 16.50
N VAL A 38 -8.43 -6.00 15.67
CA VAL A 38 -9.50 -6.99 15.60
C VAL A 38 -9.31 -8.06 16.67
N GLU A 39 -10.33 -8.31 17.48
CA GLU A 39 -10.34 -9.44 18.41
C GLU A 39 -10.61 -10.77 17.68
N GLY A 40 -10.11 -11.87 18.23
CA GLY A 40 -10.35 -13.22 17.73
C GLY A 40 -11.45 -13.96 18.52
N PRO A 41 -11.83 -15.17 18.08
CA PRO A 41 -12.84 -15.98 18.77
C PRO A 41 -12.43 -16.30 20.20
N GLY A 42 -13.39 -16.29 21.14
CA GLY A 42 -13.17 -16.71 22.53
C GLY A 42 -12.17 -15.83 23.28
N ASP A 43 -12.28 -14.50 23.16
CA ASP A 43 -11.42 -13.51 23.81
C ASP A 43 -9.92 -13.69 23.47
N THR A 44 -9.63 -14.12 22.24
CA THR A 44 -8.27 -14.28 21.75
C THR A 44 -7.80 -13.06 20.97
N THR A 45 -6.49 -12.94 20.75
CA THR A 45 -5.87 -11.87 19.95
C THR A 45 -5.54 -12.33 18.52
N MET A 46 -6.21 -13.39 18.03
CA MET A 46 -5.92 -13.96 16.71
C MET A 46 -6.24 -13.00 15.55
N GLY A 47 -7.31 -12.20 15.68
CA GLY A 47 -7.65 -11.15 14.71
C GLY A 47 -6.53 -10.12 14.57
N MET A 48 -5.96 -9.68 15.69
CA MET A 48 -4.85 -8.74 15.75
C MET A 48 -3.59 -9.35 15.14
N ASN A 49 -3.33 -10.65 15.38
CA ASN A 49 -2.18 -11.34 14.79
C ASN A 49 -2.23 -11.33 13.25
N THR A 50 -3.36 -11.75 12.66
CA THR A 50 -3.51 -11.74 11.19
C THR A 50 -3.48 -10.31 10.65
N GLN A 51 -4.17 -9.37 11.31
CA GLN A 51 -4.21 -7.99 10.88
C GLN A 51 -2.83 -7.34 10.84
N ILE A 52 -2.04 -7.47 11.92
CA ILE A 52 -0.67 -6.94 11.96
C ILE A 52 0.19 -7.61 10.89
N GLY A 53 0.13 -8.94 10.78
CA GLY A 53 0.89 -9.68 9.77
C GLY A 53 0.59 -9.23 8.35
N ASP A 54 -0.70 -9.20 7.99
CA ASP A 54 -1.18 -8.91 6.64
C ASP A 54 -0.89 -7.47 6.23
N PHE A 55 -1.19 -6.48 7.08
CA PHE A 55 -0.93 -5.08 6.76
C PHE A 55 0.58 -4.74 6.78
N THR A 56 1.35 -5.31 7.71
CA THR A 56 2.81 -5.12 7.73
C THR A 56 3.42 -5.67 6.45
N ALA A 57 3.07 -6.90 6.06
CA ALA A 57 3.57 -7.52 4.83
C ALA A 57 3.14 -6.75 3.58
N PHE A 58 1.88 -6.32 3.51
CA PHE A 58 1.35 -5.50 2.41
C PHE A 58 2.17 -4.23 2.20
N PHE A 59 2.34 -3.41 3.24
CA PHE A 59 3.05 -2.15 3.16
C PHE A 59 4.56 -2.35 2.95
N PHE A 60 5.14 -3.37 3.60
CA PHE A 60 6.55 -3.69 3.47
C PHE A 60 6.89 -4.10 2.03
N THR A 61 6.15 -5.05 1.46
CA THR A 61 6.39 -5.52 0.09
C THR A 61 6.14 -4.42 -0.93
N ALA A 62 5.03 -3.68 -0.81
CA ALA A 62 4.74 -2.56 -1.70
C ALA A 62 5.83 -1.49 -1.64
N GLY A 63 6.28 -1.13 -0.43
CA GLY A 63 7.32 -0.13 -0.23
C GLY A 63 8.70 -0.56 -0.71
N LEU A 64 9.11 -1.79 -0.39
CA LEU A 64 10.40 -2.36 -0.79
C LEU A 64 10.52 -2.43 -2.31
N MET A 65 9.50 -2.92 -3.00
CA MET A 65 9.52 -3.03 -4.46
C MET A 65 9.58 -1.66 -5.15
N ALA A 66 8.88 -0.66 -4.62
CA ALA A 66 8.97 0.72 -5.12
C ALA A 66 10.36 1.33 -4.91
N CYS A 67 10.99 1.09 -3.75
CA CYS A 67 12.37 1.50 -3.49
C CYS A 67 13.38 0.81 -4.43
N ILE A 68 13.22 -0.50 -4.67
CA ILE A 68 14.07 -1.24 -5.62
C ILE A 68 13.89 -0.68 -7.03
N GLY A 69 12.66 -0.44 -7.47
CA GLY A 69 12.37 0.14 -8.79
C GLY A 69 12.98 1.54 -8.96
N ALA A 70 12.93 2.36 -7.91
CA ALA A 70 13.59 3.66 -7.89
C ALA A 70 15.13 3.55 -7.93
N TYR A 71 15.71 2.66 -7.14
CA TYR A 71 17.16 2.46 -7.06
C TYR A 71 17.72 1.94 -8.39
N LYS A 72 17.13 0.86 -8.93
CA LYS A 72 17.54 0.22 -10.18
C LYS A 72 17.10 0.97 -11.44
N ASN A 73 16.20 1.95 -11.33
CA ASN A 73 15.51 2.57 -12.45
C ASN A 73 14.92 1.52 -13.42
N GLN A 74 14.16 0.58 -12.87
CA GLN A 74 13.56 -0.51 -13.63
C GLN A 74 12.08 -0.55 -13.33
N HIS A 75 11.25 -0.21 -14.33
CA HIS A 75 9.81 -0.09 -14.17
C HIS A 75 9.13 -1.41 -13.76
N VAL A 76 9.75 -2.56 -14.07
CA VAL A 76 9.19 -3.90 -13.77
C VAL A 76 8.90 -4.09 -12.28
N TRP A 77 9.72 -3.51 -11.40
CA TRP A 77 9.55 -3.61 -9.94
C TRP A 77 8.34 -2.83 -9.43
N LEU A 78 7.87 -1.83 -10.17
CA LEU A 78 6.75 -0.98 -9.75
C LEU A 78 5.39 -1.63 -9.94
N TYR A 79 5.30 -2.67 -10.79
CA TYR A 79 4.04 -3.39 -11.00
C TYR A 79 3.57 -4.11 -9.75
N THR A 80 4.46 -4.58 -8.87
CA THR A 80 4.06 -5.21 -7.60
C THR A 80 3.40 -4.18 -6.68
N THR A 81 4.02 -3.02 -6.49
CA THR A 81 3.46 -1.92 -5.68
C THR A 81 2.12 -1.43 -6.27
N LEU A 82 2.06 -1.27 -7.60
CA LEU A 82 0.85 -0.87 -8.31
C LEU A 82 -0.26 -1.91 -8.13
N SER A 83 0.06 -3.20 -8.25
CA SER A 83 -0.89 -4.29 -8.07
C SER A 83 -1.45 -4.30 -6.65
N LEU A 84 -0.60 -4.19 -5.62
CA LEU A 84 -1.04 -4.16 -4.23
C LEU A 84 -1.96 -2.96 -3.95
N LEU A 85 -1.58 -1.73 -4.30
CA LEU A 85 -2.42 -0.56 -4.03
C LEU A 85 -3.68 -0.50 -4.90
N GLY A 86 -3.54 -0.81 -6.19
CA GLY A 86 -4.67 -0.82 -7.13
C GLY A 86 -5.69 -1.89 -6.77
N SER A 87 -5.25 -3.09 -6.41
CA SER A 87 -6.16 -4.14 -5.94
C SER A 87 -6.79 -3.81 -4.60
N ALA A 88 -6.06 -3.17 -3.67
CA ALA A 88 -6.62 -2.74 -2.39
C ALA A 88 -7.76 -1.72 -2.57
N ALA A 89 -7.60 -0.75 -3.47
CA ALA A 89 -8.67 0.19 -3.82
C ALA A 89 -9.89 -0.54 -4.42
N PHE A 90 -9.63 -1.43 -5.38
CA PHE A 90 -10.68 -2.23 -6.03
C PHE A 90 -11.46 -3.08 -5.00
N PHE A 91 -10.76 -3.81 -4.13
CA PHE A 91 -11.40 -4.70 -3.17
C PHE A 91 -12.11 -3.94 -2.04
N ARG A 92 -11.69 -2.73 -1.68
CA ARG A 92 -12.46 -1.88 -0.77
C ARG A 92 -13.77 -1.39 -1.37
N ILE A 93 -13.76 -1.00 -2.66
CA ILE A 93 -14.99 -0.67 -3.38
C ILE A 93 -15.91 -1.89 -3.42
N TYR A 94 -15.37 -3.05 -3.79
CA TYR A 94 -16.10 -4.32 -3.79
C TYR A 94 -16.70 -4.64 -2.41
N ALA A 95 -15.93 -4.50 -1.33
CA ALA A 95 -16.41 -4.75 0.03
C ALA A 95 -17.61 -3.84 0.38
N GLY A 96 -17.58 -2.57 0.00
CA GLY A 96 -18.70 -1.67 0.24
C GLY A 96 -19.93 -1.99 -0.61
N LEU A 97 -19.74 -2.36 -1.87
CA LEU A 97 -20.84 -2.68 -2.78
C LEU A 97 -21.48 -4.05 -2.51
N VAL A 98 -20.71 -5.04 -2.06
CA VAL A 98 -21.13 -6.45 -2.01
C VAL A 98 -21.30 -6.97 -0.58
N HIS A 99 -20.49 -6.50 0.37
CA HIS A 99 -20.52 -6.96 1.76
C HIS A 99 -21.14 -5.94 2.72
N GLY A 100 -21.66 -4.81 2.22
CA GLY A 100 -22.32 -3.78 3.02
C GLY A 100 -21.35 -3.02 3.94
N ALA A 101 -20.05 -3.03 3.65
CA ALA A 101 -19.07 -2.27 4.40
C ALA A 101 -19.16 -0.76 4.08
N ASP A 102 -18.78 0.09 5.03
CA ASP A 102 -18.65 1.51 4.75
C ASP A 102 -17.52 1.76 3.74
N LEU A 103 -17.78 2.62 2.75
CA LEU A 103 -16.75 3.02 1.80
C LEU A 103 -15.75 3.93 2.50
N LEU A 104 -14.52 3.42 2.66
CA LEU A 104 -13.40 4.20 3.19
C LEU A 104 -12.85 5.15 2.12
N ILE A 105 -13.65 6.14 1.72
CA ILE A 105 -13.41 7.02 0.55
C ILE A 105 -12.02 7.67 0.61
N LYS A 106 -11.57 8.11 1.78
CA LYS A 106 -10.23 8.69 1.96
C LYS A 106 -9.12 7.72 1.57
N ALA A 107 -9.20 6.47 2.01
CA ALA A 107 -8.19 5.46 1.67
C ALA A 107 -8.25 5.11 0.19
N ILE A 108 -9.45 4.87 -0.35
CA ILE A 108 -9.65 4.56 -1.78
C ILE A 108 -9.07 5.69 -2.66
N ALA A 109 -9.34 6.95 -2.32
CA ALA A 109 -8.83 8.09 -3.06
C ALA A 109 -7.29 8.14 -3.04
N ILE A 110 -6.67 7.95 -1.87
CA ILE A 110 -5.20 7.92 -1.74
C ILE A 110 -4.61 6.79 -2.59
N GLU A 111 -5.18 5.59 -2.53
CA GLU A 111 -4.67 4.43 -3.27
C GLU A 111 -4.78 4.59 -4.79
N VAL A 112 -5.89 5.16 -5.27
CA VAL A 112 -6.06 5.50 -6.69
C VAL A 112 -5.04 6.56 -7.12
N ILE A 113 -4.89 7.64 -6.34
CA ILE A 113 -3.93 8.71 -6.65
C ILE A 113 -2.50 8.16 -6.69
N VAL A 114 -2.08 7.40 -5.69
CA VAL A 114 -0.74 6.80 -5.63
C VAL A 114 -0.54 5.80 -6.77
N SER A 115 -1.56 5.01 -7.12
CA SER A 115 -1.51 4.10 -8.27
C SER A 115 -1.31 4.86 -9.59
N LEU A 116 -1.98 6.00 -9.77
CA LEU A 116 -1.78 6.86 -10.95
C LEU A 116 -0.36 7.44 -10.99
N PHE A 117 0.21 7.84 -9.86
CA PHE A 117 1.61 8.28 -9.79
C PHE A 117 2.60 7.15 -10.08
N LEU A 118 2.31 5.91 -9.68
CA LEU A 118 3.10 4.73 -10.05
C LEU A 118 3.03 4.47 -11.55
N VAL A 119 1.85 4.54 -12.17
CA VAL A 119 1.68 4.42 -13.62
C VAL A 119 2.45 5.51 -14.35
N LEU A 120 2.41 6.75 -13.86
CA LEU A 120 3.21 7.85 -14.39
C LEU A 120 4.72 7.56 -14.28
N SER A 121 5.19 7.06 -13.14
CA SER A 121 6.58 6.69 -12.94
C SER A 121 7.02 5.59 -13.91
N ILE A 122 6.21 4.54 -14.08
CA ILE A 122 6.42 3.46 -15.05
C ILE A 122 6.52 4.02 -16.47
N TYR A 123 5.58 4.88 -16.87
CA TYR A 123 5.57 5.50 -18.19
C TYR A 123 6.86 6.31 -18.45
N LEU A 124 7.26 7.14 -17.48
CA LEU A 124 8.45 7.98 -17.59
C LEU A 124 9.75 7.15 -17.60
N MET A 125 9.81 6.03 -16.90
CA MET A 125 10.94 5.09 -16.97
C MET A 125 11.00 4.44 -18.36
N LYS A 126 9.89 3.88 -18.87
CA LYS A 126 9.83 3.27 -20.20
C LYS A 126 10.22 4.23 -21.32
N LYS A 127 9.77 5.48 -21.26
CA LYS A 127 10.13 6.52 -22.24
C LYS A 127 11.62 6.86 -22.22
N SER A 128 12.29 6.70 -21.08
CA SER A 128 13.72 6.94 -20.95
C SER A 128 14.57 5.80 -21.51
N ASP A 129 13.99 4.60 -21.63
CA ASP A 129 14.65 3.39 -22.13
C ASP A 129 14.42 3.17 -23.64
N SER A 130 13.57 4.00 -24.27
CA SER A 130 13.27 4.01 -25.72
C SER A 130 14.05 5.09 -26.43
#